data_AF-A0A3B0S1U4-F1
#
_entry.id   AF-A0A3B0S1U4-F1
#
_cell.length_a   1.000
_cell.length_b   1.000
_cell.length_c   1.000
_cell.angle_alpha   90.00
_cell.angle_beta   90.00
_cell.angle_gamma   90.00
#
_symmetry.space_group_name_H-M   'P 1'
#
loop_
_entity.id
_entity.type
_entity.pdbx_description
1 polymer ?
#
loop_
_entity_poly.entity_id
_entity_poly.type
_entity_poly.pdbx_seq_one_letter_code
_entity_poly.pdbx_strand_id
1 'polypeptide(L)'
;ENIMRYLLLLTSFIIGMFGVATPAPAQIIASFWQQPLVSGQKVRVKKMARDMAEVRQRIKTTGPSEFQDPQIIAKFQKRFTQFNNALARYPQLKDPDVIEARKQYNLLAQALTSEFNRAKAQKAKLGDVQTTLATLEANSRTYAVPKPMNIPFDEAAAIAWVKATSSARTVTEHNQKQLAFILPLAYLPNSRGTVQSGAAYDQGDLRRLQSWNSQMFRDLQDGYPAMTKRLDEQLQFVERELKQRLNSKPGDTTNFGFIGAGAQAKSDKDLARKLPVIQSELFLQKAMKQSTKKNKTRLALYEKVKADFAKKRKDALKSSYLPKPKSKNKKQLKIAKEILKNPKYEFGNFAKIVLTSKKIITRERKNSEVKLDDVEFKLSGDVKLSGTETTWTYKWEEFTFAVPLQETDDDTWYIWSITAKKFSSGGSKTPIGRWVSGAAYQGDQILAKNVKK
;
A
#
# COMPACT_ATOMS: atom_id res chain seq x y z
N GLU A 1 -21.49 71.87 27.78
CA GLU A 1 -22.37 70.88 28.44
C GLU A 1 -22.69 69.63 27.60
N ASN A 2 -22.76 69.69 26.26
CA ASN A 2 -23.12 68.52 25.43
C ASN A 2 -22.07 67.37 25.40
N ILE A 3 -20.80 67.63 25.74
CA ILE A 3 -19.75 66.60 25.82
C ILE A 3 -19.86 65.73 27.09
N MET A 4 -20.42 66.27 28.17
CA MET A 4 -20.66 65.55 29.44
C MET A 4 -21.82 64.55 29.33
N ARG A 5 -22.85 64.85 28.54
CA ARG A 5 -24.00 63.93 28.32
C ARG A 5 -23.63 62.71 27.47
N TYR A 6 -22.71 62.86 26.50
CA TYR A 6 -22.18 61.72 25.74
C TYR A 6 -21.24 60.82 26.57
N LEU A 7 -20.55 61.39 27.57
CA LEU A 7 -19.70 60.63 28.51
C LEU A 7 -20.49 59.72 29.46
N LEU A 8 -21.72 60.10 29.82
CA LEU A 8 -22.60 59.34 30.72
C LEU A 8 -23.36 58.20 30.03
N LEU A 9 -23.68 58.34 28.74
CA LEU A 9 -24.35 57.29 27.96
C LEU A 9 -23.39 56.16 27.54
N LEU A 10 -22.11 56.47 27.25
CA LEU A 10 -21.10 55.46 26.92
C LEU A 10 -20.60 54.68 28.15
N THR A 11 -20.61 55.28 29.34
CA THR A 11 -20.27 54.60 30.59
C THR A 11 -21.35 53.59 31.00
N SER A 12 -22.63 53.91 30.77
CA SER A 12 -23.76 53.04 31.11
C SER A 12 -23.79 51.71 30.31
N PHE A 13 -23.32 51.71 29.06
CA PHE A 13 -23.23 50.48 28.25
C PHE A 13 -22.00 49.61 28.58
N ILE A 14 -20.92 50.23 29.07
CA ILE A 14 -19.71 49.53 29.54
C ILE A 14 -19.96 48.83 30.89
N ILE A 15 -20.79 49.42 31.76
CA ILE A 15 -21.12 48.86 33.08
C ILE A 15 -21.88 47.51 32.96
N GLY A 16 -22.70 47.32 31.93
CA GLY A 16 -23.46 46.07 31.71
C GLY A 16 -22.62 44.85 31.30
N MET A 17 -21.43 45.04 30.73
CA MET A 17 -20.50 43.93 30.39
C MET A 17 -19.30 43.83 31.34
N PHE A 18 -18.98 44.89 32.10
CA PHE A 18 -17.76 44.98 32.90
C PHE A 18 -17.97 45.28 34.39
N GLY A 19 -19.18 45.10 34.93
CA GLY A 19 -19.44 45.05 36.37
C GLY A 19 -18.64 46.06 37.19
N VAL A 20 -18.64 47.33 36.76
CA VAL A 20 -17.92 48.38 37.48
C VAL A 20 -18.89 48.92 38.53
N ALA A 21 -18.68 48.52 39.78
CA ALA A 21 -19.38 49.09 40.91
C ALA A 21 -19.19 50.62 40.91
N THR A 22 -20.29 51.34 41.01
CA THR A 22 -20.32 52.77 41.32
C THR A 22 -19.66 52.97 42.69
N PRO A 23 -18.61 53.81 42.82
CA PRO A 23 -18.08 54.12 44.13
C PRO A 23 -19.06 55.04 44.86
N ALA A 24 -19.31 54.73 46.14
CA ALA A 24 -19.93 55.65 47.08
C ALA A 24 -19.13 56.96 47.16
N PRO A 25 -19.78 58.12 47.30
CA PRO A 25 -19.10 59.41 47.33
C PRO A 25 -18.27 59.54 48.61
N ALA A 26 -16.94 59.46 48.49
CA ALA A 26 -16.04 59.88 49.55
C ALA A 26 -16.08 61.42 49.64
N GLN A 27 -16.66 61.93 50.72
CA GLN A 27 -16.58 63.33 51.10
C GLN A 27 -15.13 63.67 51.48
N ILE A 28 -14.36 64.21 50.52
CA ILE A 28 -13.09 64.88 50.79
C ILE A 28 -13.11 66.25 50.10
N ILE A 29 -13.38 67.26 50.94
CA ILE A 29 -12.91 68.66 50.92
C ILE A 29 -12.70 69.29 49.54
N ALA A 30 -13.58 70.24 49.21
CA ALA A 30 -13.71 70.97 47.95
C ALA A 30 -12.53 71.88 47.52
N SER A 31 -11.37 71.86 48.20
CA SER A 31 -10.21 72.71 47.86
C SER A 31 -9.14 72.03 46.97
N PHE A 32 -9.23 70.72 46.74
CA PHE A 32 -8.26 69.96 45.92
C PHE A 32 -8.51 70.01 44.40
N TRP A 33 -9.62 70.60 43.96
CA TRP A 33 -10.08 70.53 42.55
C TRP A 33 -9.43 71.56 41.60
N GLN A 34 -8.55 72.43 42.12
CA GLN A 34 -7.93 73.50 41.31
C GLN A 34 -6.39 73.55 41.34
N GLN A 35 -5.72 72.72 42.15
CA GLN A 35 -4.27 72.68 42.18
C GLN A 35 -3.72 72.01 40.89
N PRO A 36 -2.85 72.69 40.12
CA PRO A 36 -2.24 72.11 38.93
C PRO A 36 -1.40 70.89 39.30
N LEU A 37 -1.29 69.91 38.40
CA LEU A 37 -0.48 68.72 38.64
C LEU A 37 0.98 69.11 38.91
N VAL A 38 1.57 68.56 39.97
CA VAL A 38 3.01 68.69 40.23
C VAL A 38 3.82 67.85 39.23
N SER A 39 5.08 68.21 38.98
CA SER A 39 5.94 67.59 37.95
C SER A 39 5.94 66.05 38.00
N GLY A 40 6.08 65.46 39.19
CA GLY A 40 6.04 64.01 39.38
C GLY A 40 4.69 63.36 39.04
N GLN A 41 3.58 64.06 39.27
CA GLN A 41 2.24 63.58 38.90
C GLN A 41 2.04 63.63 37.38
N LYS A 42 2.48 64.71 36.72
CA LYS A 42 2.45 64.83 35.25
C LYS A 42 3.20 63.68 34.58
N VAL A 43 4.40 63.34 35.07
CA VAL A 43 5.19 62.21 34.55
C VAL A 43 4.43 60.88 34.69
N ARG A 44 3.76 60.64 35.83
CA ARG A 44 2.97 59.42 36.06
C ARG A 44 1.75 59.34 35.13
N VAL A 45 1.02 60.44 34.94
CA VAL A 45 -0.15 60.49 34.05
C VAL A 45 0.27 60.27 32.59
N LYS A 46 1.33 60.93 32.13
CA LYS A 46 1.91 60.69 30.78
C LYS A 46 2.37 59.24 30.59
N LYS A 47 3.00 58.64 31.61
CA LYS A 47 3.36 57.22 31.58
C LYS A 47 2.10 56.35 31.46
N MET A 48 1.06 56.63 32.23
CA MET A 48 -0.18 55.87 32.19
C MET A 48 -0.86 55.93 30.81
N ALA A 49 -0.89 57.11 30.18
CA ALA A 49 -1.39 57.28 28.81
C ALA A 49 -0.60 56.39 27.82
N ARG A 50 0.73 56.37 27.92
CA ARG A 50 1.60 55.50 27.12
C ARG A 50 1.35 54.03 27.39
N ASP A 51 1.33 53.60 28.65
CA ASP A 51 1.07 52.21 29.04
C ASP A 51 -0.29 51.72 28.51
N MET A 52 -1.34 52.57 28.53
CA MET A 52 -2.65 52.25 27.96
C MET A 52 -2.60 52.09 26.43
N ALA A 53 -1.89 52.98 25.75
CA ALA A 53 -1.69 52.90 24.30
C ALA A 53 -0.91 51.64 23.90
N GLU A 54 0.14 51.28 24.66
CA GLU A 54 0.92 50.05 24.46
C GLU A 54 0.08 48.80 24.67
N VAL A 55 -0.74 48.75 25.74
CA VAL A 55 -1.66 47.62 25.95
C VAL A 55 -2.66 47.51 24.80
N ARG A 56 -3.19 48.63 24.31
CA ARG A 56 -4.10 48.63 23.14
C ARG A 56 -3.41 48.08 21.90
N GLN A 57 -2.17 48.49 21.63
CA GLN A 57 -1.40 48.01 20.47
C GLN A 57 -1.10 46.51 20.51
N ARG A 58 -1.10 45.88 21.69
CA ARG A 58 -0.92 44.43 21.85
C ARG A 58 -2.18 43.63 21.55
N ILE A 59 -3.35 44.26 21.46
CA ILE A 59 -4.60 43.59 21.12
C ILE A 59 -4.55 43.19 19.64
N LYS A 60 -4.46 41.89 19.37
CA LYS A 60 -4.52 41.35 18.00
C LYS A 60 -5.96 41.36 17.51
N THR A 61 -6.20 42.05 16.39
CA THR A 61 -7.53 42.21 15.79
C THR A 61 -7.77 41.34 14.54
N THR A 62 -6.78 40.53 14.16
CA THR A 62 -6.84 39.62 13.01
C THR A 62 -6.68 38.17 13.45
N GLY A 63 -7.15 37.22 12.64
CA GLY A 63 -7.10 35.79 12.93
C GLY A 63 -7.98 35.36 14.12
N PRO A 64 -7.68 34.20 14.74
CA PRO A 64 -8.37 33.75 15.94
C PRO A 64 -8.15 34.68 17.13
N SER A 65 -9.23 35.08 17.79
CA SER A 65 -9.15 35.97 18.95
C SER A 65 -8.69 35.24 20.21
N GLU A 66 -7.63 35.74 20.84
CA GLU A 66 -7.16 35.24 22.15
C GLU A 66 -8.20 35.48 23.26
N PHE A 67 -9.18 36.37 23.04
CA PHE A 67 -10.26 36.66 24.00
C PHE A 67 -11.33 35.57 24.00
N GLN A 68 -11.13 34.46 23.29
CA GLN A 68 -11.90 33.23 23.49
C GLN A 68 -11.49 32.49 24.79
N ASP A 69 -10.28 32.75 25.30
CA ASP A 69 -9.77 32.21 26.56
C ASP A 69 -10.19 33.10 27.76
N PRO A 70 -10.96 32.55 28.73
CA PRO A 70 -11.36 33.28 29.93
C PRO A 70 -10.18 33.82 30.76
N GLN A 71 -9.04 33.12 30.78
CA GLN A 71 -7.86 33.56 31.54
C GLN A 71 -7.22 34.81 30.92
N ILE A 72 -7.25 34.92 29.60
CA ILE A 72 -6.76 36.10 28.88
C ILE A 72 -7.70 37.29 29.13
N ILE A 73 -9.01 37.07 29.03
CA ILE A 73 -10.02 38.09 29.37
C ILE A 73 -9.78 38.62 30.79
N ALA A 74 -9.62 37.74 31.78
CA ALA A 74 -9.39 38.12 33.18
C ALA A 74 -8.11 38.95 33.37
N LYS A 75 -7.03 38.66 32.64
CA LYS A 75 -5.78 39.44 32.67
C LYS A 75 -6.00 40.86 32.16
N PHE A 76 -6.68 41.02 31.02
CA PHE A 76 -6.98 42.34 30.46
C PHE A 76 -7.97 43.12 31.33
N GLN A 77 -8.99 42.47 31.88
CA GLN A 77 -9.91 43.08 32.84
C GLN A 77 -9.17 43.62 34.07
N LYS A 78 -8.33 42.79 34.70
CA LYS A 78 -7.51 43.21 35.86
C LYS A 78 -6.65 44.43 35.51
N ARG A 79 -6.00 44.42 34.34
CA ARG A 79 -5.14 45.53 33.90
C ARG A 79 -5.95 46.80 33.63
N PHE A 80 -7.13 46.68 33.03
CA PHE A 80 -8.04 47.79 32.79
C PHE A 80 -8.55 48.41 34.10
N THR A 81 -8.93 47.59 35.08
CA THR A 81 -9.32 48.05 36.43
C THR A 81 -8.18 48.78 37.14
N GLN A 82 -6.92 48.32 36.99
CA GLN A 82 -5.76 49.03 37.53
C GLN A 82 -5.61 50.43 36.92
N PHE A 83 -5.81 50.59 35.61
CA PHE A 83 -5.79 51.90 34.97
C PHE A 83 -6.93 52.80 35.43
N ASN A 84 -8.14 52.26 35.56
CA ASN A 84 -9.30 53.00 36.09
C ASN A 84 -9.03 53.54 37.50
N ASN A 85 -8.54 52.68 38.40
CA ASN A 85 -8.23 53.06 39.78
C ASN A 85 -7.08 54.09 39.86
N ALA A 86 -6.12 54.02 38.93
CA ALA A 86 -5.03 54.98 38.86
C ALA A 86 -5.51 56.34 38.32
N LEU A 87 -6.36 56.37 37.29
CA LEU A 87 -6.99 57.58 36.74
C LEU A 87 -7.89 58.30 37.76
N ALA A 88 -8.60 57.55 38.61
CA ALA A 88 -9.47 58.11 39.64
C ALA A 88 -8.73 59.00 40.66
N ARG A 89 -7.41 58.84 40.80
CA ARG A 89 -6.57 59.65 41.70
C ARG A 89 -6.26 61.05 41.15
N TYR A 90 -6.66 61.36 39.92
CA TYR A 90 -6.36 62.61 39.22
C TYR A 90 -7.66 63.37 38.89
N PRO A 91 -8.16 64.21 39.83
CA PRO A 91 -9.39 64.99 39.66
C PRO A 91 -9.25 66.21 38.72
N GLN A 92 -8.03 66.57 38.28
CA GLN A 92 -7.75 67.75 37.45
C GLN A 92 -8.21 67.57 35.98
N LEU A 93 -9.54 67.56 35.75
CA LEU A 93 -10.15 67.24 34.44
C LEU A 93 -9.76 68.16 33.28
N LYS A 94 -9.25 69.37 33.57
CA LYS A 94 -8.81 70.35 32.56
C LYS A 94 -7.32 70.28 32.23
N ASP A 95 -6.53 69.47 32.96
CA ASP A 95 -5.10 69.32 32.69
C ASP A 95 -4.88 68.51 31.37
N PRO A 96 -4.05 69.00 30.42
CA PRO A 96 -3.83 68.33 29.15
C PRO A 96 -3.37 66.87 29.27
N ASP A 97 -2.54 66.55 30.27
CA ASP A 97 -2.03 65.19 30.45
C ASP A 97 -3.13 64.25 30.95
N VAL A 98 -4.01 64.74 31.83
CA VAL A 98 -5.18 63.98 32.34
C VAL A 98 -6.19 63.75 31.23
N ILE A 99 -6.42 64.75 30.36
CA ILE A 99 -7.28 64.61 29.18
C ILE A 99 -6.75 63.52 28.24
N GLU A 100 -5.45 63.55 27.93
CA GLU A 100 -4.85 62.54 27.06
C GLU A 100 -4.89 61.14 27.68
N ALA A 101 -4.63 61.01 28.98
CA ALA A 101 -4.76 59.72 29.67
C ALA A 101 -6.21 59.18 29.62
N ARG A 102 -7.22 60.03 29.84
CA ARG A 102 -8.64 59.65 29.71
C ARG A 102 -9.01 59.27 28.28
N LYS A 103 -8.45 59.95 27.28
CA LYS A 103 -8.61 59.60 25.87
C LYS A 103 -8.05 58.20 25.57
N GLN A 104 -6.83 57.90 26.03
CA GLN A 104 -6.23 56.56 25.84
C GLN A 104 -7.02 55.46 26.58
N TYR A 105 -7.55 55.76 27.77
CA TYR A 105 -8.45 54.85 28.49
C TYR A 105 -9.70 54.50 27.68
N ASN A 106 -10.37 55.51 27.11
CA ASN A 106 -11.56 55.28 26.28
C ASN A 106 -11.23 54.49 25.01
N LEU A 107 -10.10 54.79 24.35
CA LEU A 107 -9.66 54.03 23.17
C LEU A 107 -9.32 52.57 23.51
N LEU A 108 -8.71 52.32 24.68
CA LEU A 108 -8.47 50.96 25.16
C LEU A 108 -9.80 50.24 25.46
N ALA A 109 -10.75 50.90 26.12
CA ALA A 109 -12.07 50.33 26.41
C ALA A 109 -12.83 49.93 25.13
N GLN A 110 -12.80 50.80 24.12
CA GLN A 110 -13.38 50.52 22.80
C GLN A 110 -12.72 49.32 22.13
N ALA A 111 -11.39 49.26 22.14
CA ALA A 111 -10.64 48.15 21.55
C ALA A 111 -10.96 46.82 22.25
N LEU A 112 -10.98 46.80 23.59
CA LEU A 112 -11.33 45.61 24.37
C LEU A 112 -12.76 45.15 24.10
N THR A 113 -13.71 46.08 24.02
CA THR A 113 -15.12 45.77 23.75
C THR A 113 -15.30 45.19 22.34
N SER A 114 -14.68 45.83 21.33
CA SER A 114 -14.71 45.36 19.95
C SER A 114 -14.14 43.97 19.82
N GLU A 115 -12.97 43.73 20.43
CA GLU A 115 -12.29 42.44 20.36
C GLU A 115 -13.05 41.34 21.11
N PHE A 116 -13.63 41.64 22.27
CA PHE A 116 -14.48 40.70 23.01
C PHE A 116 -15.73 40.31 22.21
N ASN A 117 -16.39 41.28 21.57
CA ASN A 117 -17.53 40.99 20.70
C ASN A 117 -17.13 40.14 19.49
N ARG A 118 -15.96 40.41 18.89
CA ARG A 118 -15.39 39.59 17.81
C ARG A 118 -15.13 38.16 18.28
N ALA A 119 -14.51 37.98 19.44
CA ALA A 119 -14.25 36.67 20.04
C ALA A 119 -15.53 35.89 20.30
N LYS A 120 -16.56 36.56 20.85
CA LYS A 120 -17.88 35.96 21.09
C LYS A 120 -18.54 35.51 19.78
N ALA A 121 -18.46 36.33 18.74
CA ALA A 121 -19.00 35.99 17.42
C ALA A 121 -18.24 34.80 16.78
N GLN A 122 -16.91 34.74 16.92
CA GLN A 122 -16.12 33.59 16.46
C GLN A 122 -16.50 32.31 17.22
N LYS A 123 -16.57 32.36 18.55
CA LYS A 123 -16.95 31.22 19.39
C LYS A 123 -18.37 30.73 19.10
N ALA A 124 -19.32 31.64 18.88
CA ALA A 124 -20.69 31.30 18.52
C ALA A 124 -20.78 30.55 17.19
N LYS A 125 -19.95 30.90 16.20
CA LYS A 125 -19.88 30.19 14.91
C LYS A 125 -19.28 28.80 15.01
N LEU A 126 -18.34 28.61 15.94
CA LEU A 126 -17.58 27.37 16.10
C LEU A 126 -18.25 26.34 17.01
N GLY A 127 -19.04 26.78 17.98
CA GLY A 127 -19.57 25.90 19.01
C GLY A 127 -18.47 25.27 19.87
N ASP A 128 -18.60 23.98 20.17
CA ASP A 128 -17.59 23.23 20.92
C ASP A 128 -16.50 22.67 19.99
N VAL A 129 -15.42 23.44 19.86
CA VAL A 129 -14.26 23.07 19.04
C VAL A 129 -13.56 21.81 19.57
N GLN A 130 -13.50 21.60 20.88
CA GLN A 130 -12.76 20.48 21.46
C GLN A 130 -13.46 19.15 21.12
N THR A 131 -14.78 19.10 21.33
CA THR A 131 -15.61 17.95 20.93
C THR A 131 -15.59 17.72 19.42
N THR A 132 -15.60 18.82 18.63
CA THR A 132 -15.51 18.73 17.17
C THR A 132 -14.18 18.10 16.75
N LEU A 133 -13.04 18.62 17.22
CA LEU A 133 -11.71 18.08 16.88
C LEU A 133 -11.54 16.62 17.31
N ALA A 134 -12.04 16.24 18.48
CA ALA A 134 -12.08 14.86 18.93
C ALA A 134 -12.87 13.96 17.96
N THR A 135 -14.03 14.44 17.50
CA THR A 135 -14.86 13.72 16.52
C THR A 135 -14.15 13.58 15.17
N LEU A 136 -13.49 14.64 14.68
CA LEU A 136 -12.75 14.58 13.42
C LEU A 136 -11.60 13.56 13.50
N GLU A 137 -10.86 13.54 14.61
CA GLU A 137 -9.80 12.55 14.85
C GLU A 137 -10.36 11.12 14.89
N ALA A 138 -11.45 10.90 15.64
CA ALA A 138 -12.10 9.60 15.72
C ALA A 138 -12.62 9.11 14.35
N ASN A 139 -13.18 10.01 13.54
CA ASN A 139 -13.62 9.72 12.19
C ASN A 139 -12.45 9.27 11.30
N SER A 140 -11.33 9.99 11.32
CA SER A 140 -10.13 9.62 10.54
C SER A 140 -9.55 8.26 10.95
N ARG A 141 -9.65 7.88 12.24
CA ARG A 141 -9.24 6.56 12.73
C ARG A 141 -10.20 5.45 12.30
N THR A 142 -11.50 5.69 12.43
CA THR A 142 -12.54 4.70 12.17
C THR A 142 -12.66 4.37 10.69
N TYR A 143 -12.51 5.40 9.84
CA TYR A 143 -12.66 5.30 8.38
C TYR A 143 -11.33 5.50 7.67
N ALA A 144 -10.32 4.73 8.08
CA ALA A 144 -9.01 4.72 7.46
C ALA A 144 -9.10 4.29 5.98
N VAL A 145 -8.21 4.84 5.15
CA VAL A 145 -8.12 4.47 3.74
C VAL A 145 -7.70 2.99 3.62
N PRO A 146 -8.49 2.12 2.95
CA PRO A 146 -8.14 0.71 2.85
C PRO A 146 -6.92 0.53 1.94
N LYS A 147 -6.05 -0.43 2.30
CA LYS A 147 -4.92 -0.82 1.44
C LYS A 147 -5.43 -1.40 0.11
N PRO A 148 -4.64 -1.30 -0.98
CA PRO A 148 -4.95 -1.97 -2.23
C PRO A 148 -5.14 -3.48 -2.04
N MET A 149 -6.12 -4.07 -2.73
CA MET A 149 -6.38 -5.51 -2.69
C MET A 149 -5.25 -6.30 -3.35
N ASN A 150 -4.96 -7.50 -2.83
CA ASN A 150 -4.10 -8.46 -3.50
C ASN A 150 -4.89 -9.18 -4.61
N ILE A 151 -4.30 -9.30 -5.79
CA ILE A 151 -4.92 -9.99 -6.93
C ILE A 151 -4.42 -11.45 -6.93
N PRO A 152 -5.32 -12.46 -7.06
CA PRO A 152 -6.77 -12.33 -7.24
C PRO A 152 -7.53 -12.07 -5.94
N PHE A 153 -8.72 -11.45 -6.07
CA PHE A 153 -9.67 -11.21 -4.98
C PHE A 153 -11.09 -11.61 -5.41
N ASP A 154 -11.97 -11.84 -4.44
CA ASP A 154 -13.37 -12.25 -4.66
C ASP A 154 -14.36 -11.07 -4.66
N GLU A 155 -15.64 -11.38 -4.87
CA GLU A 155 -16.71 -10.37 -4.93
C GLU A 155 -16.91 -9.66 -3.59
N ALA A 156 -16.80 -10.40 -2.48
CA ALA A 156 -16.97 -9.85 -1.14
C ALA A 156 -15.86 -8.84 -0.80
N ALA A 157 -14.60 -9.16 -1.13
CA ALA A 157 -13.46 -8.29 -0.97
C ALA A 157 -13.60 -7.01 -1.81
N ALA A 158 -14.04 -7.14 -3.07
CA ALA A 158 -14.27 -5.99 -3.94
C ALA A 158 -15.35 -5.04 -3.38
N ILE A 159 -16.48 -5.58 -2.93
CA ILE A 159 -17.57 -4.80 -2.33
C ILE A 159 -17.11 -4.12 -1.04
N ALA A 160 -16.44 -4.86 -0.16
CA ALA A 160 -15.91 -4.33 1.10
C ALA A 160 -14.90 -3.20 0.87
N TRP A 161 -13.99 -3.38 -0.10
CA TRP A 161 -13.00 -2.38 -0.45
C TRP A 161 -13.64 -1.11 -1.02
N VAL A 162 -14.59 -1.23 -1.97
CA VAL A 162 -15.31 -0.07 -2.52
C VAL A 162 -16.09 0.68 -1.44
N LYS A 163 -16.77 -0.05 -0.55
CA LYS A 163 -17.50 0.55 0.57
C LYS A 163 -16.55 1.31 1.51
N ALA A 164 -15.45 0.69 1.93
CA ALA A 164 -14.46 1.30 2.80
C ALA A 164 -13.83 2.55 2.16
N THR A 165 -13.43 2.49 0.89
CA THR A 165 -12.89 3.62 0.13
C THR A 165 -13.90 4.76 0.03
N SER A 166 -15.18 4.46 -0.24
CA SER A 166 -16.25 5.47 -0.30
C SER A 166 -16.47 6.14 1.06
N SER A 167 -16.54 5.37 2.15
CA SER A 167 -16.69 5.93 3.50
C SER A 167 -15.50 6.80 3.89
N ALA A 168 -14.27 6.33 3.64
CA ALA A 168 -13.06 7.10 3.89
C ALA A 168 -13.04 8.42 3.09
N ARG A 169 -13.51 8.41 1.84
CA ARG A 169 -13.65 9.62 1.03
C ARG A 169 -14.64 10.61 1.63
N THR A 170 -15.85 10.16 1.96
CA THR A 170 -16.88 11.03 2.57
C THR A 170 -16.37 11.68 3.85
N VAL A 171 -15.70 10.91 4.70
CA VAL A 171 -15.12 11.40 5.96
C VAL A 171 -13.99 12.38 5.71
N THR A 172 -13.06 12.07 4.80
CA THR A 172 -11.93 12.94 4.48
C THR A 172 -12.41 14.30 3.92
N GLU A 173 -13.41 14.29 3.05
CA GLU A 173 -14.03 15.52 2.50
C GLU A 173 -14.77 16.33 3.57
N HIS A 174 -15.50 15.66 4.47
CA HIS A 174 -16.15 16.30 5.61
C HIS A 174 -15.12 16.94 6.56
N ASN A 175 -14.12 16.16 6.99
CA ASN A 175 -13.06 16.60 7.88
C ASN A 175 -12.28 17.77 7.27
N GLN A 176 -11.97 17.73 5.97
CA GLN A 176 -11.30 18.85 5.29
C GLN A 176 -12.07 20.16 5.44
N LYS A 177 -13.39 20.13 5.21
CA LYS A 177 -14.25 21.32 5.32
C LYS A 177 -14.30 21.84 6.76
N GLN A 178 -14.44 20.94 7.74
CA GLN A 178 -14.49 21.34 9.16
C GLN A 178 -13.15 21.93 9.64
N LEU A 179 -12.03 21.30 9.30
CA LEU A 179 -10.70 21.80 9.66
C LEU A 179 -10.42 23.16 9.00
N ALA A 180 -10.82 23.35 7.74
CA ALA A 180 -10.69 24.63 7.05
C ALA A 180 -11.57 25.74 7.66
N PHE A 181 -12.73 25.39 8.23
CA PHE A 181 -13.61 26.31 8.93
C PHE A 181 -13.08 26.70 10.32
N ILE A 182 -12.51 25.74 11.05
CA ILE A 182 -11.97 25.95 12.41
C ILE A 182 -10.70 26.81 12.39
N LEU A 183 -9.76 26.54 11.46
CA LEU A 183 -8.43 27.16 11.43
C LEU A 183 -8.40 28.69 11.53
N PRO A 184 -9.19 29.46 10.75
CA PRO A 184 -9.12 30.92 10.82
C PRO A 184 -9.83 31.52 12.04
N LEU A 185 -10.60 30.73 12.80
CA LEU A 185 -11.50 31.24 13.83
C LEU A 185 -11.15 30.78 15.24
N ALA A 186 -10.66 29.56 15.44
CA ALA A 186 -10.50 28.97 16.78
C ALA A 186 -9.18 29.35 17.42
N TYR A 187 -9.23 29.93 18.62
CA TYR A 187 -8.03 30.14 19.42
C TYR A 187 -7.75 28.90 20.26
N LEU A 188 -6.66 28.22 19.95
CA LEU A 188 -6.24 26.96 20.56
C LEU A 188 -4.85 27.13 21.19
N PRO A 189 -4.76 27.55 22.46
CA PRO A 189 -3.48 27.77 23.12
C PRO A 189 -2.74 26.44 23.31
N ASN A 190 -1.40 26.50 23.32
CA ASN A 190 -0.56 25.31 23.52
C ASN A 190 -0.91 24.64 24.85
N SER A 191 -1.26 23.36 24.77
CA SER A 191 -1.57 22.56 25.95
C SER A 191 -0.29 21.95 26.54
N ARG A 192 -0.30 21.65 27.85
CA ARG A 192 0.78 20.84 28.46
C ARG A 192 0.36 19.38 28.38
N GLY A 193 1.10 18.59 27.61
CA GLY A 193 0.83 17.16 27.41
C GLY A 193 0.26 16.89 26.02
N THR A 194 -0.42 15.76 25.86
CA THR A 194 -1.06 15.35 24.61
C THR A 194 -2.53 15.06 24.81
N VAL A 195 -3.33 15.09 23.74
CA VAL A 195 -4.75 14.71 23.80
C VAL A 195 -4.96 13.28 24.31
N GLN A 196 -4.00 12.37 24.08
CA GLN A 196 -4.05 11.00 24.62
C GLN A 196 -3.86 10.96 26.15
N SER A 197 -3.16 11.94 26.72
CA SER A 197 -3.04 12.11 28.17
C SER A 197 -4.18 12.92 28.79
N GLY A 198 -5.21 13.26 28.02
CA GLY A 198 -6.38 14.04 28.47
C GLY A 198 -6.20 15.56 28.34
N ALA A 199 -5.15 16.04 27.68
CA ALA A 199 -4.99 17.47 27.39
C ALA A 199 -6.00 17.94 26.32
N ALA A 200 -6.30 19.25 26.33
CA ALA A 200 -7.11 19.86 25.28
C ALA A 200 -6.35 19.90 23.94
N TYR A 201 -7.08 19.81 22.83
CA TYR A 201 -6.55 20.03 21.50
C TYR A 201 -5.99 21.45 21.38
N ASP A 202 -4.79 21.57 20.84
CA ASP A 202 -4.14 22.84 20.58
C ASP A 202 -3.90 23.12 19.08
N GLN A 203 -3.25 24.24 18.77
CA GLN A 203 -2.95 24.62 17.39
C GLN A 203 -2.02 23.63 16.67
N GLY A 204 -1.15 22.94 17.41
CA GLY A 204 -0.29 21.88 16.88
C GLY A 204 -1.11 20.68 16.45
N ASP A 205 -2.07 20.26 17.28
CA ASP A 205 -2.99 19.18 16.94
C ASP A 205 -3.88 19.51 15.75
N LEU A 206 -4.39 20.74 15.64
CA LEU A 206 -5.17 21.15 14.48
C LEU A 206 -4.38 21.00 13.18
N ARG A 207 -3.10 21.41 13.17
CA ARG A 207 -2.20 21.22 12.01
C ARG A 207 -1.89 19.75 11.75
N ARG A 208 -1.71 18.95 12.81
CA ARG A 208 -1.54 17.49 12.70
C ARG A 208 -2.74 16.85 12.01
N LEU A 209 -3.96 17.21 12.41
CA LEU A 209 -5.20 16.71 11.79
C LEU A 209 -5.33 17.16 10.33
N GLN A 210 -4.94 18.40 9.99
CA GLN A 210 -4.90 18.85 8.59
C GLN A 210 -3.90 18.07 7.74
N SER A 211 -2.70 17.83 8.26
CA SER A 211 -1.67 17.05 7.58
C SER A 211 -2.13 15.61 7.36
N TRP A 212 -2.70 14.98 8.39
CA TRP A 212 -3.25 13.64 8.30
C TRP A 212 -4.40 13.56 7.29
N ASN A 213 -5.35 14.48 7.34
CA ASN A 213 -6.47 14.51 6.38
C ASN A 213 -5.98 14.71 4.94
N SER A 214 -4.95 15.54 4.75
CA SER A 214 -4.31 15.74 3.44
C SER A 214 -3.63 14.46 2.96
N GLN A 215 -2.99 13.69 3.85
CA GLN A 215 -2.42 12.39 3.50
C GLN A 215 -3.51 11.39 3.10
N MET A 216 -4.59 11.28 3.87
CA MET A 216 -5.72 10.41 3.52
C MET A 216 -6.30 10.75 2.16
N PHE A 217 -6.42 12.05 1.84
CA PHE A 217 -6.89 12.50 0.54
C PHE A 217 -5.96 12.07 -0.60
N ARG A 218 -4.63 12.19 -0.42
CA ARG A 218 -3.65 11.67 -1.39
C ARG A 218 -3.75 10.15 -1.55
N ASP A 219 -3.83 9.41 -0.45
CA ASP A 219 -3.95 7.95 -0.48
C ASP A 219 -5.22 7.49 -1.21
N LEU A 220 -6.33 8.23 -1.07
CA LEU A 220 -7.57 7.98 -1.82
C LEU A 220 -7.44 8.29 -3.31
N GLN A 221 -6.74 9.37 -3.66
CA GLN A 221 -6.48 9.74 -5.05
C GLN A 221 -5.58 8.73 -5.76
N ASP A 222 -4.57 8.20 -5.06
CA ASP A 222 -3.57 7.31 -5.64
C ASP A 222 -3.98 5.83 -5.58
N GLY A 223 -4.76 5.43 -4.57
CA GLY A 223 -5.05 4.02 -4.28
C GLY A 223 -5.85 3.32 -5.39
N TYR A 224 -6.89 3.97 -5.92
CA TYR A 224 -7.71 3.39 -6.99
C TYR A 224 -6.96 3.30 -8.34
N PRO A 225 -6.30 4.36 -8.84
CA PRO A 225 -5.46 4.27 -10.03
C PRO A 225 -4.35 3.22 -9.92
N ALA A 226 -3.66 3.13 -8.78
CA ALA A 226 -2.60 2.14 -8.58
C ALA A 226 -3.14 0.69 -8.65
N MET A 227 -4.27 0.43 -7.99
CA MET A 227 -4.90 -0.89 -8.00
C MET A 227 -5.39 -1.28 -9.40
N THR A 228 -6.07 -0.37 -10.11
CA THR A 228 -6.59 -0.62 -11.45
C THR A 228 -5.47 -0.80 -12.47
N LYS A 229 -4.37 -0.04 -12.38
CA LYS A 229 -3.19 -0.23 -13.21
C LYS A 229 -2.57 -1.61 -13.02
N ARG A 230 -2.33 -2.03 -11.77
CA ARG A 230 -1.77 -3.38 -11.47
C ARG A 230 -2.68 -4.49 -11.99
N LEU A 231 -4.00 -4.32 -11.86
CA LEU A 231 -4.97 -5.28 -12.38
C LEU A 231 -4.95 -5.33 -13.91
N ASP A 232 -4.94 -4.19 -14.59
CA ASP A 232 -4.86 -4.14 -16.05
C ASP A 232 -3.56 -4.77 -16.58
N GLU A 233 -2.41 -4.52 -15.96
CA GLU A 233 -1.14 -5.15 -16.33
C GLU A 233 -1.19 -6.68 -16.24
N GLN A 234 -1.77 -7.23 -15.15
CA GLN A 234 -1.96 -8.67 -15.00
C GLN A 234 -2.94 -9.23 -16.03
N LEU A 235 -4.04 -8.53 -16.30
CA LEU A 235 -5.02 -8.95 -17.30
C LEU A 235 -4.45 -8.92 -18.72
N GLN A 236 -3.64 -7.92 -19.06
CA GLN A 236 -2.95 -7.86 -20.35
C GLN A 236 -1.99 -9.05 -20.50
N PHE A 237 -1.28 -9.43 -19.44
CA PHE A 237 -0.44 -10.63 -19.43
C PHE A 237 -1.28 -11.90 -19.66
N VAL A 238 -2.36 -12.08 -18.88
CA VAL A 238 -3.29 -13.21 -19.04
C VAL A 238 -3.86 -13.27 -20.46
N GLU A 239 -4.28 -12.14 -21.01
CA GLU A 239 -4.86 -12.06 -22.34
C GLU A 239 -3.84 -12.43 -23.44
N ARG A 240 -2.59 -11.97 -23.32
CA ARG A 240 -1.51 -12.37 -24.23
C ARG A 240 -1.26 -13.87 -24.18
N GLU A 241 -1.18 -14.47 -22.98
CA GLU A 241 -0.97 -15.91 -22.83
C GLU A 241 -2.15 -16.72 -23.39
N LEU A 242 -3.39 -16.30 -23.13
CA LEU A 242 -4.58 -16.94 -23.69
C LEU A 242 -4.58 -16.87 -25.22
N LYS A 243 -4.24 -15.72 -25.81
CA LYS A 243 -4.13 -15.56 -27.27
C LYS A 243 -3.00 -16.42 -27.86
N GLN A 244 -1.83 -16.44 -27.22
CA GLN A 244 -0.70 -17.26 -27.65
C GLN A 244 -1.08 -18.75 -27.66
N ARG A 245 -1.79 -19.18 -26.60
CA ARG A 245 -2.27 -20.56 -26.47
C ARG A 245 -3.38 -20.90 -27.47
N LEU A 246 -4.26 -19.95 -27.79
CA LEU A 246 -5.25 -20.13 -28.86
C LEU A 246 -4.59 -20.30 -30.24
N ASN A 247 -3.40 -19.73 -30.44
CA ASN A 247 -2.68 -19.78 -31.70
C ASN A 247 -1.67 -20.94 -31.79
N SER A 248 -1.38 -21.65 -30.70
CA SER A 248 -0.44 -22.77 -30.73
C SER A 248 -1.01 -23.96 -31.51
N LYS A 249 -0.16 -24.65 -32.28
CA LYS A 249 -0.57 -25.78 -33.12
C LYS A 249 -0.14 -27.12 -32.51
N PRO A 250 -0.91 -28.20 -32.76
CA PRO A 250 -0.44 -29.56 -32.52
C PRO A 250 0.93 -29.80 -33.17
N GLY A 251 1.94 -30.17 -32.37
CA GLY A 251 3.30 -30.45 -32.84
C GLY A 251 4.29 -29.27 -32.74
N ASP A 252 3.83 -28.07 -32.39
CA ASP A 252 4.74 -26.96 -32.07
C ASP A 252 5.51 -27.29 -30.77
N THR A 253 6.81 -27.01 -30.75
CA THR A 253 7.67 -27.12 -29.56
C THR A 253 7.40 -26.01 -28.51
N THR A 254 6.31 -25.26 -28.67
CA THR A 254 5.89 -24.22 -27.72
C THR A 254 5.62 -24.80 -26.33
N ASN A 255 5.68 -23.95 -25.30
CA ASN A 255 5.49 -24.31 -23.90
C ASN A 255 4.13 -24.97 -23.56
N PHE A 256 3.18 -25.02 -24.49
CA PHE A 256 1.79 -25.46 -24.27
C PHE A 256 1.49 -26.87 -24.78
N GLY A 257 2.51 -27.75 -24.83
CA GLY A 257 2.43 -29.10 -25.39
C GLY A 257 1.12 -29.84 -25.08
N PHE A 258 0.53 -30.46 -26.10
CA PHE A 258 -0.84 -30.97 -26.03
C PHE A 258 -0.96 -32.41 -25.53
N ILE A 259 0.05 -33.25 -25.75
CA ILE A 259 -0.02 -34.71 -25.57
C ILE A 259 1.11 -35.31 -24.73
N GLY A 260 2.08 -34.50 -24.29
CA GLY A 260 3.12 -34.95 -23.37
C GLY A 260 2.55 -35.42 -22.02
N ALA A 261 3.37 -36.14 -21.26
CA ALA A 261 3.01 -36.60 -19.91
C ALA A 261 2.51 -35.45 -19.02
N GLY A 262 1.33 -35.63 -18.43
CA GLY A 262 0.65 -34.64 -17.59
C GLY A 262 0.20 -33.35 -18.29
N ALA A 263 0.20 -33.29 -19.64
CA ALA A 263 -0.14 -32.07 -20.39
C ALA A 263 -1.54 -31.52 -20.07
N GLN A 264 -2.55 -32.38 -19.90
CA GLN A 264 -3.90 -31.97 -19.50
C GLN A 264 -3.91 -31.31 -18.11
N ALA A 265 -3.31 -31.97 -17.11
CA ALA A 265 -3.26 -31.43 -15.75
C ALA A 265 -2.48 -30.10 -15.67
N LYS A 266 -1.36 -29.99 -16.42
CA LYS A 266 -0.60 -28.74 -16.55
C LYS A 266 -1.44 -27.63 -17.19
N SER A 267 -2.15 -27.96 -18.27
CA SER A 267 -3.09 -27.08 -18.96
C SER A 267 -4.15 -26.53 -18.01
N ASP A 268 -4.81 -27.42 -17.27
CA ASP A 268 -5.96 -27.08 -16.43
C ASP A 268 -5.52 -26.26 -15.23
N LYS A 269 -4.36 -26.61 -14.64
CA LYS A 269 -3.74 -25.82 -13.58
C LYS A 269 -3.37 -24.41 -14.04
N ASP A 270 -2.83 -24.28 -15.26
CA ASP A 270 -2.50 -22.97 -15.84
C ASP A 270 -3.76 -22.11 -16.08
N LEU A 271 -4.80 -22.69 -16.68
CA LEU A 271 -6.08 -21.99 -16.90
C LEU A 271 -6.78 -21.65 -15.58
N ALA A 272 -6.78 -22.55 -14.61
CA ALA A 272 -7.37 -22.31 -13.29
C ALA A 272 -6.71 -21.14 -12.54
N ARG A 273 -5.42 -20.86 -12.78
CA ARG A 273 -4.73 -19.70 -12.19
C ARG A 273 -5.15 -18.38 -12.84
N LYS A 274 -5.58 -18.40 -14.10
CA LYS A 274 -5.93 -17.19 -14.88
C LYS A 274 -7.35 -16.69 -14.63
N LEU A 275 -8.30 -17.61 -14.43
CA LEU A 275 -9.71 -17.28 -14.24
C LEU A 275 -9.96 -16.33 -13.05
N PRO A 276 -9.37 -16.54 -11.86
CA PRO A 276 -9.56 -15.62 -10.71
C PRO A 276 -9.09 -14.18 -10.98
N VAL A 277 -8.05 -14.00 -11.81
CA VAL A 277 -7.56 -12.66 -12.20
C VAL A 277 -8.59 -11.94 -13.05
N ILE A 278 -9.18 -12.64 -14.03
CA ILE A 278 -10.27 -12.10 -14.87
C ILE A 278 -11.50 -11.78 -14.01
N GLN A 279 -11.85 -12.67 -13.07
CA GLN A 279 -12.98 -12.46 -12.18
C GLN A 279 -12.77 -11.27 -11.23
N SER A 280 -11.53 -11.01 -10.77
CA SER A 280 -11.21 -9.87 -9.91
C SER A 280 -11.64 -8.53 -10.55
N GLU A 281 -11.39 -8.33 -11.84
CA GLU A 281 -11.84 -7.11 -12.55
C GLU A 281 -13.35 -7.05 -12.69
N LEU A 282 -14.02 -8.19 -12.94
CA LEU A 282 -15.47 -8.26 -13.01
C LEU A 282 -16.10 -7.84 -11.67
N PHE A 283 -15.58 -8.37 -10.56
CA PHE A 283 -16.05 -8.04 -9.22
C PHE A 283 -15.84 -6.58 -8.88
N LEU A 284 -14.66 -6.03 -9.19
CA LEU A 284 -14.37 -4.62 -8.97
C LEU A 284 -15.30 -3.72 -9.78
N GLN A 285 -15.50 -4.00 -11.08
CA GLN A 285 -16.40 -3.21 -11.92
C GLN A 285 -17.86 -3.29 -11.45
N LYS A 286 -18.34 -4.46 -11.03
CA LYS A 286 -19.66 -4.61 -10.42
C LYS A 286 -19.81 -3.79 -9.14
N ALA A 287 -18.86 -3.89 -8.23
CA ALA A 287 -18.86 -3.15 -6.97
C ALA A 287 -18.92 -1.64 -7.20
N MET A 288 -18.28 -1.15 -8.26
CA MET A 288 -18.31 0.26 -8.67
C MET A 288 -19.45 0.63 -9.63
N LYS A 289 -20.35 -0.30 -9.97
CA LYS A 289 -21.42 -0.11 -10.96
C LYS A 289 -20.93 0.37 -12.33
N GLN A 290 -19.75 -0.10 -12.75
CA GLN A 290 -19.14 0.20 -14.05
C GLN A 290 -19.45 -0.88 -15.11
N SER A 291 -19.24 -0.56 -16.38
CA SER A 291 -19.47 -1.48 -17.51
C SER A 291 -18.56 -2.71 -17.45
N THR A 292 -19.15 -3.90 -17.63
CA THR A 292 -18.45 -5.20 -17.61
C THR A 292 -18.08 -5.73 -18.99
N LYS A 293 -18.17 -4.90 -20.04
CA LYS A 293 -17.99 -5.32 -21.44
C LYS A 293 -16.63 -5.97 -21.71
N LYS A 294 -15.53 -5.37 -21.24
CA LYS A 294 -14.16 -5.91 -21.42
C LYS A 294 -13.99 -7.26 -20.71
N ASN A 295 -14.54 -7.39 -19.51
CA ASN A 295 -14.54 -8.64 -18.75
C ASN A 295 -15.26 -9.77 -19.47
N LYS A 296 -16.44 -9.49 -20.05
CA LYS A 296 -17.18 -10.48 -20.85
C LYS A 296 -16.36 -10.97 -22.04
N THR A 297 -15.63 -10.08 -22.73
CA THR A 297 -14.71 -10.47 -23.82
C THR A 297 -13.58 -11.37 -23.34
N ARG A 298 -12.97 -11.06 -22.18
CA ARG A 298 -11.87 -11.87 -21.61
C ARG A 298 -12.35 -13.25 -21.15
N LEU A 299 -13.52 -13.33 -20.51
CA LEU A 299 -14.16 -14.60 -20.14
C LEU A 299 -14.50 -15.44 -21.37
N ALA A 300 -15.04 -14.84 -22.43
CA ALA A 300 -15.30 -15.54 -23.68
C ALA A 300 -14.02 -16.09 -24.33
N LEU A 301 -12.92 -15.32 -24.29
CA LEU A 301 -11.61 -15.79 -24.75
C LEU A 301 -11.10 -16.98 -23.90
N TYR A 302 -11.23 -16.91 -22.58
CA TYR A 302 -10.87 -17.99 -21.66
C TYR A 302 -11.61 -19.30 -22.00
N GLU A 303 -12.94 -19.24 -22.13
CA GLU A 303 -13.75 -20.42 -22.47
C GLU A 303 -13.41 -20.96 -23.86
N LYS A 304 -13.14 -20.06 -24.83
CA LYS A 304 -12.69 -20.45 -26.17
C LYS A 304 -11.36 -21.21 -26.12
N VAL A 305 -10.38 -20.74 -25.33
CA VAL A 305 -9.07 -21.42 -25.17
C VAL A 305 -9.24 -22.79 -24.53
N LYS A 306 -10.10 -22.91 -23.50
CA LYS A 306 -10.38 -24.19 -22.83
C LYS A 306 -10.96 -25.21 -23.80
N ALA A 307 -11.98 -24.82 -24.57
CA ALA A 307 -12.60 -25.69 -25.58
C ALA A 307 -11.62 -26.05 -26.72
N ASP A 308 -10.85 -25.07 -27.19
CA ASP A 308 -9.87 -25.25 -28.27
C ASP A 308 -8.72 -26.19 -27.85
N PHE A 309 -8.24 -26.10 -26.61
CA PHE A 309 -7.22 -27.01 -26.10
C PHE A 309 -7.68 -28.47 -26.14
N ALA A 310 -8.91 -28.76 -25.69
CA ALA A 310 -9.46 -30.11 -25.74
C ALA A 310 -9.55 -30.64 -27.18
N LYS A 311 -9.98 -29.80 -28.13
CA LYS A 311 -10.02 -30.14 -29.56
C LYS A 311 -8.63 -30.43 -30.12
N LYS A 312 -7.67 -29.51 -29.91
CA LYS A 312 -6.29 -29.66 -30.39
C LYS A 312 -5.57 -30.84 -29.77
N ARG A 313 -5.82 -31.15 -28.49
CA ARG A 313 -5.31 -32.37 -27.85
C ARG A 313 -5.84 -33.62 -28.53
N LYS A 314 -7.15 -33.69 -28.81
CA LYS A 314 -7.74 -34.82 -29.54
C LYS A 314 -7.12 -35.01 -30.92
N ASP A 315 -6.88 -33.92 -31.65
CA ASP A 315 -6.27 -33.99 -32.98
C ASP A 315 -4.76 -34.32 -32.92
N ALA A 316 -4.03 -33.78 -31.94
CA ALA A 316 -2.65 -34.15 -31.66
C ALA A 316 -2.50 -35.65 -31.32
N LEU A 317 -3.39 -36.20 -30.50
CA LEU A 317 -3.40 -37.63 -30.15
C LEU A 317 -3.63 -38.53 -31.37
N LYS A 318 -4.52 -38.13 -32.30
CA LYS A 318 -4.74 -38.89 -33.55
C LYS A 318 -3.48 -38.91 -34.43
N SER A 319 -2.71 -37.84 -34.40
CA SER A 319 -1.48 -37.65 -35.19
C SER A 319 -0.22 -38.14 -34.47
N SER A 320 -0.35 -38.65 -33.23
CA SER A 320 0.75 -39.26 -32.50
C SER A 320 1.03 -40.66 -33.03
N TYR A 321 2.23 -40.83 -33.59
CA TYR A 321 2.73 -42.08 -34.15
C TYR A 321 4.16 -42.33 -33.71
N LEU A 322 4.57 -43.59 -33.72
CA LEU A 322 5.98 -43.93 -33.56
C LEU A 322 6.82 -43.28 -34.66
N PRO A 323 8.07 -42.88 -34.36
CA PRO A 323 8.96 -42.32 -35.37
C PRO A 323 9.21 -43.35 -36.50
N LYS A 324 9.59 -42.87 -37.68
CA LYS A 324 10.00 -43.76 -38.77
C LYS A 324 11.27 -44.53 -38.35
N PRO A 325 11.31 -45.87 -38.51
CA PRO A 325 12.49 -46.66 -38.15
C PRO A 325 13.69 -46.24 -39.00
N LYS A 326 14.83 -45.98 -38.34
CA LYS A 326 16.10 -45.70 -39.03
C LYS A 326 16.91 -46.96 -39.35
N SER A 327 16.53 -48.09 -38.76
CA SER A 327 17.17 -49.39 -38.94
C SER A 327 16.16 -50.52 -38.69
N LYS A 328 16.39 -51.68 -39.33
CA LYS A 328 15.65 -52.94 -39.11
C LYS A 328 16.57 -54.06 -38.59
N ASN A 329 17.73 -53.70 -38.02
CA ASN A 329 18.74 -54.66 -37.59
C ASN A 329 18.18 -55.60 -36.49
N LYS A 330 18.10 -56.90 -36.82
CA LYS A 330 17.55 -57.95 -35.92
C LYS A 330 18.31 -58.05 -34.59
N LYS A 331 19.64 -57.84 -34.59
CA LYS A 331 20.47 -57.89 -33.37
C LYS A 331 20.13 -56.75 -32.42
N GLN A 332 19.99 -55.52 -32.94
CA GLN A 332 19.60 -54.35 -32.13
C GLN A 332 18.18 -54.49 -31.57
N LEU A 333 17.24 -55.02 -32.36
CA LEU A 333 15.87 -55.30 -31.89
C LEU A 333 15.84 -56.36 -30.78
N LYS A 334 16.64 -57.42 -30.90
CA LYS A 334 16.78 -58.45 -29.84
C LYS A 334 17.28 -57.84 -28.54
N ILE A 335 18.34 -57.01 -28.62
CA ILE A 335 18.89 -56.30 -27.46
C ILE A 335 17.85 -55.38 -26.82
N ALA A 336 17.12 -54.58 -27.62
CA ALA A 336 16.09 -53.69 -27.10
C ALA A 336 14.98 -54.48 -26.38
N LYS A 337 14.56 -55.63 -26.93
CA LYS A 337 13.56 -56.52 -26.31
C LYS A 337 14.07 -57.13 -24.99
N GLU A 338 15.35 -57.50 -24.91
CA GLU A 338 15.97 -58.01 -23.68
C GLU A 338 16.02 -56.93 -22.60
N ILE A 339 16.37 -55.69 -22.96
CA ILE A 339 16.34 -54.55 -22.01
C ILE A 339 14.92 -54.33 -21.48
N LEU A 340 13.92 -54.29 -22.36
CA LEU A 340 12.53 -54.02 -21.94
C LEU A 340 11.92 -55.11 -21.06
N LYS A 341 12.36 -56.37 -21.22
CA LYS A 341 11.90 -57.51 -20.41
C LYS A 341 12.61 -57.65 -19.07
N ASN A 342 13.68 -56.89 -18.84
CA ASN A 342 14.43 -57.01 -17.60
C ASN A 342 13.62 -56.37 -16.46
N PRO A 343 13.20 -57.16 -15.44
CA PRO A 343 12.35 -56.67 -14.36
C PRO A 343 12.99 -55.53 -13.57
N LYS A 344 14.34 -55.44 -13.56
CA LYS A 344 15.09 -54.37 -12.89
C LYS A 344 14.73 -52.97 -13.39
N TYR A 345 14.20 -52.82 -14.60
CA TYR A 345 13.89 -51.51 -15.18
C TYR A 345 12.40 -51.16 -15.16
N GLU A 346 11.53 -52.07 -14.72
CA GLU A 346 10.10 -51.81 -14.48
C GLU A 346 9.34 -51.19 -15.67
N PHE A 347 9.76 -51.46 -16.91
CA PHE A 347 9.15 -50.87 -18.12
C PHE A 347 7.73 -51.36 -18.44
N GLY A 348 7.20 -52.34 -17.70
CA GLY A 348 5.82 -52.83 -17.85
C GLY A 348 5.51 -53.42 -19.24
N ASN A 349 4.26 -53.25 -19.66
CA ASN A 349 3.79 -53.70 -20.97
C ASN A 349 4.32 -52.78 -22.08
N PHE A 350 4.91 -53.39 -23.10
CA PHE A 350 5.44 -52.68 -24.25
C PHE A 350 4.96 -53.28 -25.57
N ALA A 351 4.93 -52.46 -26.61
CA ALA A 351 4.48 -52.85 -27.93
C ALA A 351 5.62 -52.81 -28.98
N LYS A 352 5.34 -52.27 -30.18
CA LYS A 352 6.27 -52.23 -31.30
C LYS A 352 7.52 -51.41 -30.97
N ILE A 353 8.70 -52.04 -31.11
CA ILE A 353 10.01 -51.39 -30.92
C ILE A 353 10.46 -50.79 -32.26
N VAL A 354 10.89 -49.53 -32.23
CA VAL A 354 11.43 -48.81 -33.39
C VAL A 354 12.85 -48.35 -33.11
N LEU A 355 13.82 -48.77 -33.93
CA LEU A 355 15.19 -48.28 -33.82
C LEU A 355 15.28 -46.84 -34.36
N THR A 356 15.69 -45.90 -33.50
CA THR A 356 15.83 -44.47 -33.82
C THR A 356 17.25 -44.08 -34.18
N SER A 357 18.21 -45.01 -34.07
CA SER A 357 19.57 -44.87 -34.60
C SER A 357 19.82 -45.86 -35.76
N LYS A 358 20.67 -45.45 -36.72
CA LYS A 358 21.01 -46.27 -37.91
C LYS A 358 21.93 -47.44 -37.56
N LYS A 359 22.89 -47.22 -36.66
CA LYS A 359 23.92 -48.17 -36.25
C LYS A 359 24.23 -48.01 -34.76
N ILE A 360 24.95 -48.98 -34.21
CA ILE A 360 25.60 -48.87 -32.90
C ILE A 360 26.79 -47.91 -33.07
N ILE A 361 26.96 -47.00 -32.12
CA ILE A 361 28.08 -46.06 -32.08
C ILE A 361 28.92 -46.31 -30.83
N THR A 362 30.24 -46.17 -30.97
CA THR A 362 31.16 -46.23 -29.84
C THR A 362 31.38 -44.83 -29.30
N ARG A 363 31.30 -44.70 -27.98
CA ARG A 363 31.58 -43.48 -27.23
C ARG A 363 32.69 -43.75 -26.23
N GLU A 364 33.46 -42.71 -25.96
CA GLU A 364 34.50 -42.72 -24.94
C GLU A 364 34.41 -41.43 -24.14
N ARG A 365 34.52 -41.55 -22.82
CA ARG A 365 34.56 -40.42 -21.91
C ARG A 365 35.53 -40.73 -20.77
N LYS A 366 36.43 -39.80 -20.49
CA LYS A 366 37.27 -39.84 -19.28
C LYS A 366 36.56 -39.08 -18.16
N ASN A 367 36.42 -39.73 -17.02
CA ASN A 367 35.99 -39.09 -15.78
C ASN A 367 37.07 -39.35 -14.73
N SER A 368 37.44 -38.32 -13.98
CA SER A 368 38.27 -38.47 -12.79
C SER A 368 37.47 -38.16 -11.54
N GLU A 369 37.78 -38.88 -10.47
CA GLU A 369 37.32 -38.60 -9.11
C GLU A 369 38.56 -38.36 -8.27
N VAL A 370 38.64 -37.16 -7.69
CA VAL A 370 39.70 -36.78 -6.77
C VAL A 370 39.19 -37.07 -5.36
N LYS A 371 39.81 -38.05 -4.70
CA LYS A 371 39.67 -38.21 -3.25
C LYS A 371 40.74 -37.37 -2.58
N LEU A 372 40.35 -36.46 -1.72
CA LEU A 372 41.28 -35.70 -0.88
C LEU A 372 41.57 -36.54 0.35
N ASP A 373 42.82 -36.95 0.50
CA ASP A 373 43.27 -37.85 1.56
C ASP A 373 43.82 -37.06 2.75
N ASP A 374 44.35 -35.84 2.52
CA ASP A 374 44.85 -34.99 3.60
C ASP A 374 44.75 -33.49 3.26
N VAL A 375 44.43 -32.67 4.27
CA VAL A 375 44.32 -31.21 4.15
C VAL A 375 45.26 -30.57 5.15
N GLU A 376 46.43 -30.11 4.67
CA GLU A 376 47.44 -29.51 5.51
C GLU A 376 47.37 -27.97 5.42
N PHE A 377 47.13 -27.30 6.55
CA PHE A 377 47.12 -25.85 6.64
C PHE A 377 48.45 -25.35 7.18
N LYS A 378 49.18 -24.55 6.40
CA LYS A 378 50.43 -23.92 6.86
C LYS A 378 50.14 -22.54 7.44
N LEU A 379 50.89 -22.16 8.50
CA LEU A 379 50.81 -20.86 9.17
C LEU A 379 51.06 -19.65 8.25
N SER A 380 51.60 -19.85 7.04
CA SER A 380 51.76 -18.83 6.00
C SER A 380 50.48 -18.54 5.18
N GLY A 381 49.38 -19.26 5.42
CA GLY A 381 48.13 -19.12 4.69
C GLY A 381 47.99 -20.02 3.45
N ASP A 382 49.01 -20.83 3.13
CA ASP A 382 48.94 -21.78 2.01
C ASP A 382 48.26 -23.09 2.43
N VAL A 383 47.26 -23.51 1.66
CA VAL A 383 46.54 -24.77 1.83
C VAL A 383 47.11 -25.80 0.87
N LYS A 384 47.72 -26.88 1.40
CA LYS A 384 48.21 -27.99 0.60
C LYS A 384 47.22 -29.16 0.70
N LEU A 385 46.49 -29.39 -0.39
CA LEU A 385 45.58 -30.52 -0.53
C LEU A 385 46.37 -31.70 -1.13
N SER A 386 46.41 -32.83 -0.43
CA SER A 386 46.92 -34.10 -0.98
C SER A 386 45.77 -35.08 -1.18
N GLY A 387 45.80 -35.82 -2.27
CA GLY A 387 44.71 -36.70 -2.64
C GLY A 387 45.04 -37.63 -3.80
N THR A 388 44.29 -38.72 -3.87
CA THR A 388 44.37 -39.71 -4.94
C THR A 388 43.34 -39.39 -6.03
N GLU A 389 43.81 -39.01 -7.22
CA GLU A 389 42.95 -38.89 -8.41
C GLU A 389 42.80 -40.26 -9.09
N THR A 390 41.62 -40.86 -9.01
CA THR A 390 41.31 -42.07 -9.77
C THR A 390 40.64 -41.68 -11.07
N THR A 391 41.31 -41.93 -12.20
CA THR A 391 40.75 -41.70 -13.54
C THR A 391 40.19 -42.98 -14.13
N TRP A 392 38.92 -42.97 -14.54
CA TRP A 392 38.32 -44.04 -15.33
C TRP A 392 38.05 -43.59 -16.75
N THR A 393 38.47 -44.41 -17.71
CA THR A 393 38.06 -44.29 -19.11
C THR A 393 36.81 -45.14 -19.32
N TYR A 394 35.66 -44.50 -19.48
CA TYR A 394 34.42 -45.16 -19.85
C TYR A 394 34.36 -45.31 -21.36
N LYS A 395 34.36 -46.54 -21.85
CA LYS A 395 34.13 -46.86 -23.26
C LYS A 395 32.86 -47.68 -23.36
N TRP A 396 31.94 -47.25 -24.22
CA TRP A 396 30.68 -47.97 -24.40
C TRP A 396 30.16 -47.90 -25.83
N GLU A 397 29.40 -48.91 -26.19
CA GLU A 397 28.58 -48.93 -27.39
C GLU A 397 27.17 -48.45 -27.03
N GLU A 398 26.56 -47.58 -27.84
CA GLU A 398 25.18 -47.15 -27.64
C GLU A 398 24.36 -47.14 -28.93
N PHE A 399 23.05 -47.31 -28.77
CA PHE A 399 22.05 -47.07 -29.79
C PHE A 399 20.74 -46.64 -29.12
N THR A 400 19.85 -45.99 -29.87
CA THR A 400 18.57 -45.51 -29.33
C THR A 400 17.40 -46.17 -30.02
N PHE A 401 16.31 -46.37 -29.26
CA PHE A 401 15.05 -46.89 -29.77
C PHE A 401 13.87 -46.18 -29.12
N ALA A 402 12.77 -46.10 -29.86
CA ALA A 402 11.49 -45.63 -29.36
C ALA A 402 10.55 -46.82 -29.18
N VAL A 403 9.76 -46.80 -28.11
CA VAL A 403 8.80 -47.86 -27.80
C VAL A 403 7.57 -47.30 -27.09
N PRO A 404 6.35 -47.75 -27.43
CA PRO A 404 5.17 -47.47 -26.62
C PRO A 404 5.21 -48.31 -25.35
N LEU A 405 5.17 -47.67 -24.19
CA LEU A 405 4.97 -48.31 -22.89
C LEU A 405 3.59 -47.93 -22.35
N GLN A 406 2.89 -48.91 -21.78
CA GLN A 406 1.63 -48.70 -21.09
C GLN A 406 1.91 -48.17 -19.67
N GLU A 407 1.22 -47.11 -19.26
CA GLU A 407 1.30 -46.57 -17.91
C GLU A 407 0.14 -47.14 -17.08
N THR A 408 0.45 -47.97 -16.07
CA THR A 408 -0.53 -48.63 -15.16
C THR A 408 -1.61 -49.47 -15.88
N ASP A 409 -2.66 -49.91 -15.15
CA ASP A 409 -3.76 -50.74 -15.67
C ASP A 409 -4.68 -50.00 -16.66
N ASP A 410 -4.49 -48.69 -16.81
CA ASP A 410 -5.23 -47.87 -17.77
C ASP A 410 -4.70 -48.11 -19.19
N ASP A 411 -5.55 -48.05 -20.22
CA ASP A 411 -5.16 -48.21 -21.65
C ASP A 411 -4.43 -46.96 -22.19
N THR A 412 -3.59 -46.33 -21.36
CA THR A 412 -2.82 -45.13 -21.67
C THR A 412 -1.40 -45.52 -22.04
N TRP A 413 -0.98 -45.13 -23.24
CA TRP A 413 0.33 -45.44 -23.78
C TRP A 413 1.15 -44.18 -24.03
N TYR A 414 2.45 -44.23 -23.72
CA TYR A 414 3.41 -43.17 -24.01
C TYR A 414 4.54 -43.67 -24.88
N ILE A 415 5.04 -42.83 -25.79
CA ILE A 415 6.24 -43.11 -26.57
C ILE A 415 7.45 -42.81 -25.69
N TRP A 416 8.19 -43.85 -25.31
CA TRP A 416 9.45 -43.73 -24.58
C TRP A 416 10.63 -43.78 -25.54
N SER A 417 11.56 -42.84 -25.38
CA SER A 417 12.85 -42.86 -26.06
C SER A 417 13.90 -43.40 -25.10
N ILE A 418 14.49 -44.57 -25.42
CA ILE A 418 15.41 -45.30 -24.56
C ILE A 418 16.77 -45.44 -25.24
N THR A 419 17.83 -45.20 -24.49
CA THR A 419 19.21 -45.41 -24.92
C THR A 419 19.70 -46.76 -24.40
N ALA A 420 20.02 -47.70 -25.28
CA ALA A 420 20.73 -48.92 -24.89
C ALA A 420 22.24 -48.66 -24.84
N LYS A 421 22.91 -49.12 -23.78
CA LYS A 421 24.36 -49.00 -23.62
C LYS A 421 25.02 -50.34 -23.30
N LYS A 422 26.20 -50.61 -23.84
CA LYS A 422 27.06 -51.74 -23.48
C LYS A 422 28.46 -51.22 -23.17
N PHE A 423 28.86 -51.29 -21.91
CA PHE A 423 30.17 -50.83 -21.48
C PHE A 423 31.24 -51.90 -21.76
N SER A 424 32.35 -51.47 -22.36
CA SER A 424 33.58 -52.27 -22.50
C SER A 424 34.62 -51.91 -21.44
N SER A 425 34.55 -50.70 -20.88
CA SER A 425 35.35 -50.27 -19.73
C SER A 425 34.60 -49.24 -18.88
N GLY A 426 34.95 -49.14 -17.60
CA GLY A 426 34.38 -48.18 -16.65
C GLY A 426 34.83 -48.47 -15.22
N GLY A 427 34.29 -47.73 -14.25
CA GLY A 427 34.55 -47.94 -12.83
C GLY A 427 33.91 -49.23 -12.27
N SER A 428 34.16 -49.54 -11.01
CA SER A 428 33.80 -50.81 -10.34
C SER A 428 32.30 -51.17 -10.35
N LYS A 429 31.41 -50.18 -10.42
CA LYS A 429 29.94 -50.39 -10.47
C LYS A 429 29.37 -50.48 -11.89
N THR A 430 30.22 -50.38 -12.91
CA THR A 430 29.79 -50.37 -14.31
C THR A 430 29.38 -51.78 -14.75
N PRO A 431 28.21 -51.96 -15.40
CA PRO A 431 27.80 -53.25 -15.93
C PRO A 431 28.57 -53.58 -17.23
N ILE A 432 29.82 -54.03 -17.09
CA ILE A 432 30.70 -54.38 -18.22
C ILE A 432 30.17 -55.63 -18.95
N GLY A 433 30.28 -55.64 -20.28
CA GLY A 433 30.02 -56.82 -21.11
C GLY A 433 28.55 -57.10 -21.45
N ARG A 434 27.60 -56.40 -20.81
CA ARG A 434 26.15 -56.57 -21.05
C ARG A 434 25.47 -55.29 -21.51
N TRP A 435 24.39 -55.44 -22.26
CA TRP A 435 23.51 -54.33 -22.64
C TRP A 435 22.61 -53.95 -21.47
N VAL A 436 22.54 -52.65 -21.19
CA VAL A 436 21.73 -52.07 -20.12
C VAL A 436 20.91 -50.89 -20.63
N SER A 437 19.80 -50.59 -19.97
CA SER A 437 19.10 -49.33 -20.18
C SER A 437 19.95 -48.17 -19.66
N GLY A 438 20.19 -47.19 -20.51
CA GLY A 438 20.75 -45.89 -20.18
C GLY A 438 19.64 -44.88 -19.89
N ALA A 439 19.73 -43.69 -20.51
CA ALA A 439 18.71 -42.66 -20.36
C ALA A 439 17.39 -43.10 -21.05
N ALA A 440 16.28 -42.96 -20.32
CA ALA A 440 14.93 -43.20 -20.78
C ALA A 440 14.10 -41.92 -20.56
N TYR A 441 13.40 -41.48 -21.60
CA TYR A 441 12.58 -40.27 -21.57
C TYR A 441 11.16 -40.61 -22.00
N GLN A 442 10.18 -40.29 -21.15
CA GLN A 442 8.76 -40.36 -21.49
C GLN A 442 8.42 -39.20 -22.42
N GLY A 443 7.90 -39.51 -23.60
CA GLY A 443 7.50 -38.55 -24.61
C GLY A 443 5.99 -38.37 -24.67
N ASP A 444 5.48 -38.27 -25.89
CA ASP A 444 4.07 -38.02 -26.17
C ASP A 444 3.19 -39.24 -25.92
N GLN A 445 1.96 -38.99 -25.48
CA GLN A 445 0.90 -40.00 -25.43
C GLN A 445 0.57 -40.47 -26.84
N ILE A 446 0.31 -41.77 -27.00
CA ILE A 446 -0.08 -42.41 -28.25
C ILE A 446 -1.35 -43.24 -28.04
N LEU A 447 -2.27 -43.24 -29.02
CA LEU A 447 -3.49 -44.05 -28.94
C LEU A 447 -3.17 -45.53 -29.17
N ALA A 448 -3.84 -46.45 -28.48
CA ALA A 448 -3.66 -47.90 -28.64
C ALA A 448 -3.77 -48.38 -30.11
N LYS A 449 -4.66 -47.78 -30.90
CA LYS A 449 -4.79 -48.05 -32.35
C LYS A 449 -3.57 -47.63 -33.19
N ASN A 450 -2.78 -46.68 -32.70
CA ASN A 450 -1.56 -46.19 -33.36
C ASN A 450 -0.31 -46.92 -32.87
N VAL A 451 -0.37 -47.56 -31.69
CA VAL A 451 0.72 -48.37 -31.11
C VAL A 451 1.12 -49.54 -32.01
N LYS A 452 0.17 -50.11 -32.76
CA LYS A 452 0.38 -51.26 -33.66
C LYS A 452 0.76 -50.87 -35.09
N LYS A 453 0.54 -49.61 -35.49
CA LYS A 453 0.87 -49.10 -36.84
C LYS A 453 2.38 -48.84 -36.96
#